data_AF-A0A252F5C6-F1
#
_entry.id   AF-A0A252F5C6-F1
#
_cell.length_a   1.000
_cell.length_b   1.000
_cell.length_c   1.000
_cell.angle_alpha   90.00
_cell.angle_beta   90.00
_cell.angle_gamma   90.00
#
_symmetry.space_group_name_H-M   'P 1'
#
loop_
_entity.id
_entity.type
_entity.pdbx_description
1 polymer ?
#
loop_
_entity_poly.entity_id
_entity_poly.type
_entity_poly.pdbx_seq_one_letter_code
_entity_poly.pdbx_strand_id
1 'polypeptide(L)'
;MDAVIAYFEEDMKGCTLTKVTYDEEINEMQGEDWAEQFDADRAMLLGTVFDVNSEEGNNDFEFLKSGKTYDFFEWILTQDENGNWIIHVEGYT
;
A
#
# COMPACT_ATOMS: atom_id res chain seq x y z
N MET A 1 -3.72 -1.45 8.72
CA MET A 1 -2.26 -1.33 8.88
C MET A 1 -1.58 -2.68 8.73
N ASP A 2 -1.99 -3.69 9.50
CA ASP A 2 -1.38 -5.03 9.48
C ASP A 2 -1.36 -5.70 8.09
N ALA A 3 -2.39 -5.47 7.27
CA ALA A 3 -2.44 -5.98 5.90
C ALA A 3 -1.27 -5.49 5.02
N VAL A 4 -0.93 -4.20 5.06
CA VAL A 4 0.19 -3.65 4.29
C VAL A 4 1.52 -4.21 4.81
N ILE A 5 1.68 -4.30 6.14
CA ILE A 5 2.89 -4.86 6.73
C ILE A 5 3.07 -6.32 6.30
N ALA A 6 2.01 -7.14 6.39
CA ALA A 6 2.03 -8.52 5.94
C ALA A 6 2.37 -8.64 4.44
N TYR A 7 1.78 -7.78 3.59
CA TYR A 7 2.10 -7.74 2.16
C TYR A 7 3.58 -7.41 1.91
N PHE A 8 4.18 -6.49 2.67
CA PHE A 8 5.62 -6.23 2.57
C PHE A 8 6.47 -7.44 2.95
N GLU A 9 6.06 -8.18 3.99
CA GLU A 9 6.78 -9.36 4.46
C GLU A 9 6.64 -10.54 3.51
N GLU A 10 5.47 -10.73 2.90
CA GLU A 10 5.14 -11.88 2.05
C GLU A 10 5.53 -11.66 0.58
N ASP A 11 5.17 -10.51 0.02
CA ASP A 11 5.16 -10.26 -1.43
C ASP A 11 6.20 -9.22 -1.87
N MET A 12 6.63 -8.29 -1.01
CA MET A 12 7.68 -7.32 -1.34
C MET A 12 9.08 -7.76 -0.91
N LYS A 13 9.50 -8.95 -1.35
CA LYS A 13 10.85 -9.46 -1.04
C LYS A 13 11.92 -8.51 -1.57
N GLY A 14 12.94 -8.25 -0.74
CA GLY A 14 13.99 -7.29 -1.05
C GLY A 14 13.63 -5.84 -0.72
N CYS A 15 12.39 -5.54 -0.34
CA CYS A 15 12.02 -4.24 0.23
C CYS A 15 12.10 -4.27 1.76
N THR A 16 12.38 -3.12 2.37
CA THR A 16 12.35 -2.92 3.82
C THR A 16 11.44 -1.76 4.15
N LEU A 17 10.26 -2.07 4.67
CA LEU A 17 9.31 -1.07 5.15
C LEU A 17 9.88 -0.34 6.37
N THR A 18 9.96 0.98 6.29
CA THR A 18 10.49 1.83 7.37
C THR A 18 9.40 2.64 8.06
N LYS A 19 8.33 3.00 7.33
CA LYS A 19 7.24 3.79 7.87
C LYS A 19 5.92 3.48 7.16
N VAL A 20 4.84 3.49 7.93
CA VAL A 20 3.46 3.56 7.42
C VAL A 20 2.85 4.86 7.93
N THR A 21 2.14 5.58 7.06
CA THR A 21 1.47 6.84 7.37
C THR A 21 0.01 6.75 7.00
N TYR A 22 -0.84 7.27 7.89
CA TYR A 22 -2.25 7.53 7.63
C TYR A 22 -2.45 9.04 7.62
N ASP A 23 -3.00 9.56 6.52
CA ASP A 23 -3.33 10.96 6.36
C ASP A 23 -4.86 11.11 6.47
N GLU A 24 -5.32 11.72 7.56
CA GLU A 24 -6.75 11.85 7.86
C GLU A 24 -7.47 12.73 6.83
N GLU A 25 -6.85 13.82 6.37
CA GLU A 25 -7.45 14.74 5.40
C GLU A 25 -7.62 14.06 4.05
N ILE A 26 -6.61 13.31 3.57
CA ILE A 26 -6.71 12.54 2.34
C ILE A 26 -7.82 11.48 2.43
N ASN A 27 -7.91 10.78 3.56
CA ASN A 27 -8.91 9.75 3.77
C ASN A 27 -10.33 10.31 3.85
N GLU A 28 -10.53 11.47 4.48
CA GLU A 28 -11.83 12.17 4.49
C GLU A 28 -12.24 12.64 3.10
N MET A 29 -11.28 13.06 2.26
CA MET A 29 -11.57 13.54 0.92
C MET A 29 -11.79 12.44 -0.12
N GLN A 30 -11.09 11.30 0.00
CA GLN A 30 -11.05 10.28 -1.06
C GLN A 30 -11.55 8.90 -0.62
N GLY A 31 -11.65 8.64 0.69
CA GLY A 31 -12.00 7.31 1.20
C GLY A 31 -13.38 6.83 0.74
N GLU A 32 -14.38 7.71 0.72
CA GLU A 32 -15.72 7.36 0.21
C GLU A 32 -15.70 7.07 -1.30
N ASP A 33 -15.00 7.88 -2.09
CA ASP A 33 -14.88 7.69 -3.53
C ASP A 33 -14.24 6.34 -3.88
N TRP A 34 -13.21 5.92 -3.14
CA TRP A 34 -12.59 4.61 -3.33
C TRP A 34 -13.48 3.47 -2.85
N ALA A 35 -14.23 3.65 -1.77
CA ALA A 35 -15.20 2.66 -1.31
C ALA A 35 -16.27 2.41 -2.38
N GLU A 36 -16.79 3.48 -2.99
CA GLU A 36 -17.77 3.39 -4.09
C GLU A 36 -17.16 2.73 -5.33
N GLN A 37 -15.95 3.12 -5.74
CA GLN A 37 -15.27 2.54 -6.91
C GLN A 37 -15.06 1.03 -6.82
N PHE A 38 -14.81 0.52 -5.61
CA PHE A 38 -14.56 -0.90 -5.36
C PHE A 38 -15.77 -1.66 -4.80
N ASP A 39 -16.96 -1.04 -4.73
CA ASP A 39 -18.19 -1.63 -4.16
C ASP A 39 -17.96 -2.21 -2.75
N ALA A 40 -17.32 -1.43 -1.89
CA ALA A 40 -16.93 -1.81 -0.53
C ALA A 40 -17.60 -0.90 0.52
N ASP A 41 -17.76 -1.42 1.74
CA ASP A 41 -18.35 -0.65 2.85
C ASP A 41 -17.46 0.55 3.26
N ARG A 42 -16.14 0.37 3.17
CA ARG A 42 -15.13 1.37 3.53
C ARG A 42 -13.88 1.20 2.69
N ALA A 43 -13.23 2.31 2.40
CA ALA A 43 -11.85 2.33 1.93
C ALA A 43 -10.96 3.23 2.79
N MET A 44 -9.66 2.98 2.70
CA MET A 44 -8.62 3.69 3.43
C MET A 44 -7.39 3.82 2.53
N LEU A 45 -6.79 5.00 2.54
CA LEU A 45 -5.50 5.26 1.91
C LEU A 45 -4.39 5.23 2.95
N LEU A 46 -3.31 4.51 2.64
CA LEU A 46 -2.09 4.50 3.44
C LEU A 46 -0.90 4.90 2.59
N GLY A 47 -0.04 5.77 3.12
CA GLY A 47 1.29 6.02 2.57
C GLY A 47 2.33 5.11 3.23
N THR A 48 3.36 4.73 2.50
CA THR A 48 4.50 4.00 3.04
C THR A 48 5.82 4.58 2.59
N VAL A 49 6.83 4.39 3.45
CA VAL A 49 8.24 4.62 3.14
C VAL A 49 8.97 3.30 3.22
N PHE A 50 9.75 2.97 2.20
CA PHE A 50 10.54 1.74 2.20
C PHE A 50 11.78 1.85 1.32
N ASP A 51 12.77 1.04 1.65
CA ASP A 51 14.02 0.90 0.89
C ASP A 51 13.99 -0.36 0.02
N VAL A 52 14.50 -0.27 -1.21
CA VAL A 52 14.68 -1.41 -2.10
C VAL A 52 16.14 -1.88 -2.00
N ASN A 53 16.38 -2.95 -1.27
CA ASN A 53 17.71 -3.52 -1.10
C ASN A 53 18.08 -4.30 -2.38
N SER A 54 19.23 -3.96 -2.95
CA SER A 54 19.58 -4.15 -4.36
C SER A 54 19.97 -5.58 -4.80
N GLU A 55 19.41 -6.63 -4.22
CA GLU A 55 19.71 -8.00 -4.60
C GLU A 55 18.43 -8.71 -5.04
N GLU A 56 18.09 -8.56 -6.32
CA GLU A 56 17.08 -9.34 -7.07
C GLU A 56 15.94 -9.90 -6.19
N GLY A 57 15.21 -9.01 -5.51
CA GLY A 57 13.99 -9.38 -4.82
C GLY A 57 12.86 -9.47 -5.83
N ASN A 58 12.26 -10.65 -5.98
CA ASN A 58 10.94 -10.78 -6.63
C ASN A 58 9.95 -9.97 -5.78
N ASN A 59 9.69 -8.74 -6.21
CA ASN A 59 8.59 -7.93 -5.73
C ASN A 59 7.63 -7.74 -6.89
N ASP A 60 6.36 -7.53 -6.59
CA ASP A 60 5.30 -7.48 -7.62
C ASP A 60 5.39 -6.27 -8.56
N PHE A 61 6.31 -5.33 -8.30
CA PHE A 61 6.39 -4.05 -9.01
C PHE A 61 7.67 -3.92 -9.82
N GLU A 62 7.59 -4.23 -11.11
CA GLU A 62 8.72 -4.13 -12.06
C GLU A 62 9.36 -2.74 -12.15
N PHE A 63 8.67 -1.68 -11.69
CA PHE A 63 9.19 -0.30 -11.69
C PHE A 63 10.07 0.04 -10.47
N LEU A 64 10.11 -0.80 -9.45
CA LEU A 64 10.91 -0.55 -8.25
C LEU A 64 12.40 -0.70 -8.54
N LYS A 65 13.16 0.36 -8.27
CA LYS A 65 14.60 0.40 -8.58
C LYS A 65 15.43 0.06 -7.35
N SER A 66 16.28 -0.95 -7.48
CA SER A 66 17.31 -1.32 -6.51
C SER A 66 18.13 -0.13 -6.02
N GLY A 67 18.36 -0.07 -4.71
CA GLY A 67 19.12 0.98 -4.03
C GLY A 67 18.37 2.32 -3.92
N LYS A 68 17.05 2.34 -4.12
CA LYS A 68 16.20 3.52 -3.92
C LYS A 68 15.39 3.41 -2.64
N THR A 69 15.16 4.57 -2.03
CA THR A 69 14.11 4.79 -1.04
C THR A 69 12.90 5.36 -1.75
N TYR A 70 11.75 4.74 -1.55
CA TYR A 70 10.45 5.30 -1.92
C TYR A 70 9.91 5.96 -0.66
N ASP A 71 9.83 7.29 -0.68
CA ASP A 71 9.46 8.13 0.45
C ASP A 71 7.95 8.40 0.53
N PHE A 72 7.21 8.01 -0.51
CA PHE A 72 5.76 7.98 -0.49
C PHE A 72 5.23 7.00 -1.54
N PHE A 73 4.72 5.86 -1.08
CA PHE A 73 4.00 4.89 -1.90
C PHE A 73 2.61 4.67 -1.31
N GLU A 74 1.59 4.95 -2.11
CA GLU A 74 0.19 4.90 -1.70
C GLU A 74 -0.42 3.52 -1.89
N TRP A 75 -1.24 3.14 -0.92
CA TRP A 75 -1.98 1.90 -0.89
C TRP A 75 -3.45 2.23 -0.72
N ILE A 76 -4.31 1.65 -1.53
CA ILE A 76 -5.75 1.69 -1.34
C ILE A 76 -6.15 0.38 -0.69
N LEU A 77 -6.87 0.47 0.43
CA LEU A 77 -7.37 -0.69 1.14
C LEU A 77 -8.88 -0.60 1.22
N THR A 78 -9.57 -1.68 0.90
CA THR A 78 -11.03 -1.79 1.06
C THR A 78 -11.36 -2.82 2.11
N GLN A 79 -12.47 -2.64 2.83
CA GLN A 79 -12.91 -3.59 3.83
C GLN A 79 -14.05 -4.45 3.26
N ASP A 80 -13.89 -5.78 3.34
CA ASP A 80 -14.95 -6.72 2.98
C ASP A 80 -16.05 -6.81 4.07
N GLU A 81 -17.16 -7.50 3.76
CA GLU A 81 -18.29 -7.69 4.68
C GLU A 81 -17.91 -8.40 5.99
N ASN A 82 -16.77 -9.11 6.03
CA ASN A 82 -16.27 -9.81 7.22
C ASN A 82 -15.30 -8.93 8.04
N GLY A 83 -15.01 -7.72 7.59
CA GLY A 83 -14.10 -6.80 8.22
C GLY A 83 -12.62 -6.99 7.82
N ASN A 84 -12.32 -7.85 6.85
CA ASN A 84 -10.96 -8.05 6.35
C ASN A 84 -10.56 -6.94 5.39
N TRP A 85 -9.29 -6.58 5.41
CA TRP A 85 -8.73 -5.56 4.52
C TRP A 85 -8.17 -6.20 3.25
N ILE A 86 -8.65 -5.74 2.10
CA ILE A 86 -8.19 -6.12 0.76
C ILE A 86 -7.36 -4.97 0.21
N ILE A 87 -6.16 -5.28 -0.28
CA ILE A 87 -5.24 -4.31 -0.85
C ILE A 87 -5.51 -4.18 -2.36
N HIS A 88 -5.71 -2.96 -2.82
CA HIS A 88 -5.73 -2.58 -4.22
C HIS A 88 -4.51 -1.69 -4.47
N VAL A 89 -3.53 -2.20 -5.21
CA VAL A 89 -2.32 -1.42 -5.51
C VAL A 89 -2.49 -0.70 -6.83
N GLU A 90 -2.71 0.60 -6.79
CA GLU A 90 -2.49 1.47 -7.95
C GLU A 90 -1.14 2.15 -7.77
N GLY A 91 -0.09 1.58 -8.39
CA GLY A 91 1.17 2.30 -8.51
C GLY A 91 0.96 3.51 -9.41
N TYR A 92 0.99 4.72 -8.85
CA TYR A 92 1.06 5.93 -9.68
C TYR A 92 2.36 5.91 -10.50
N THR A 93 2.22 5.91 -11.82
CA THR A 93 3.31 6.08 -12.80
C THR A 93 3.71 7.54 -12.98
#